data_AF-A0A2U1MC85-F1
#
_entry.id   AF-A0A2U1MC85-F1
#
_cell.length_a   1.000
_cell.length_b   1.000
_cell.length_c   1.000
_cell.angle_alpha   90.00
_cell.angle_beta   90.00
_cell.angle_gamma   90.00
#
_symmetry.space_group_name_H-M   'P 1'
#
loop_
_entity.id
_entity.type
_entity.pdbx_description
1 polymer ?
#
loop_
_entity_poly.entity_id
_entity_poly.type
_entity_poly.pdbx_seq_one_letter_code
_entity_poly.pdbx_strand_id
1 'polypeptide(L)'
;MDRLVKHDVKELNIVFTRNQKCSTTFKLTNLMHTMPVSVFVETTNALVLSLTRSYGVIPPLGSVVFTLICQELDQPLVLATQVIVRSSMLLTGKSDQESLCNVFSKPGKHIFKDGVIPVSFVGSHVIDFLISNHVPKSVDVPLILEKSVPFCNGTELNLLLKSAAMTGKLDLVTFLINAGADVNDRDPERKSVMSLAIESGNLDVVRVIIESGFVIDHLNDRYLHDAASINGVDIMELLCMNYLDIDINSIDSRGRTAMHIAANHGHLEVLDFLTTLGSDASVVDNDGWNPLHHASYKGHVAEVEFLLNSCSYIKYAVTKHGKSPIALAYENDHMELYDMLYLGDVLHKAATIDDVNGINKCLTEGVNVNGKDQNGWTALHRAAFKGRIESVKVLLDHGASVDIVDNSGCTPLHRAVEMGYAEVATVLVARGARASIKSLIDHMVFDLDCVKNYRSLVNPLC
;
A
#
# COMPACT_ATOMS: atom_id res chain seq x y z
N MET A 1 -25.23 -59.01 7.04
CA MET A 1 -25.47 -57.55 7.13
C MET A 1 -24.21 -56.95 7.70
N ASP A 2 -23.59 -56.04 6.98
CA ASP A 2 -22.32 -55.44 7.41
C ASP A 2 -22.54 -54.21 8.30
N ARG A 3 -23.79 -53.74 8.40
CA ARG A 3 -24.24 -52.63 9.25
C ARG A 3 -25.65 -52.87 9.78
N LEU A 4 -25.90 -52.53 11.05
CA LEU A 4 -27.25 -52.60 11.66
C LEU A 4 -28.00 -51.26 11.60
N VAL A 5 -27.24 -50.16 11.50
CA VAL A 5 -27.75 -48.79 11.54
C VAL A 5 -27.19 -47.99 10.37
N LYS A 6 -28.00 -47.07 9.86
CA LYS A 6 -27.62 -46.09 8.84
C LYS A 6 -27.70 -44.68 9.40
N HIS A 7 -26.67 -43.87 9.15
CA HIS A 7 -26.68 -42.44 9.42
C HIS A 7 -27.24 -41.66 8.21
N ASP A 8 -27.90 -40.54 8.47
CA ASP A 8 -28.53 -39.69 7.45
C ASP A 8 -27.56 -38.76 6.71
N VAL A 9 -26.47 -38.37 7.36
CA VAL A 9 -25.45 -37.47 6.81
C VAL A 9 -24.17 -38.21 6.43
N LYS A 10 -23.51 -37.77 5.35
CA LYS A 10 -22.16 -38.28 5.00
C LYS A 10 -21.06 -37.62 5.84
N GLU A 11 -21.29 -36.40 6.28
CA GLU A 11 -20.38 -35.56 7.04
C GLU A 11 -21.19 -34.63 7.95
N LEU A 12 -20.65 -34.34 9.13
CA LEU A 12 -21.23 -33.45 10.13
C LEU A 12 -20.60 -32.07 10.03
N ASN A 13 -21.38 -31.10 9.57
CA ASN A 13 -20.94 -29.70 9.50
C ASN A 13 -21.33 -28.97 10.79
N ILE A 14 -20.35 -28.40 11.48
CA ILE A 14 -20.54 -27.51 12.63
C ILE A 14 -20.28 -26.08 12.16
N VAL A 15 -21.32 -25.24 12.16
CA VAL A 15 -21.16 -23.80 11.91
C VAL A 15 -20.41 -23.20 13.10
N PHE A 16 -19.16 -22.81 12.87
CA PHE A 16 -18.28 -22.31 13.91
C PHE A 16 -18.55 -20.83 14.18
N THR A 17 -18.76 -20.50 15.45
CA THR A 17 -18.80 -19.12 15.94
C THR A 17 -17.79 -18.99 17.08
N ARG A 18 -16.89 -18.01 16.96
CA ARG A 18 -15.80 -17.81 17.93
C ARG A 18 -16.41 -17.54 19.32
N ASN A 19 -15.86 -18.20 20.35
CA ASN A 19 -16.24 -18.02 21.75
C ASN A 19 -17.71 -18.33 22.06
N GLN A 20 -18.33 -19.22 21.28
CA GLN A 20 -19.70 -19.66 21.48
C GLN A 20 -19.79 -21.19 21.38
N LYS A 21 -20.81 -21.75 22.03
CA LYS A 21 -21.12 -23.18 21.90
C LYS A 21 -21.82 -23.42 20.57
N CYS A 22 -21.20 -24.23 19.73
CA CYS A 22 -21.78 -24.65 18.46
C CYS A 22 -22.36 -26.05 18.62
N SER A 23 -23.47 -26.35 17.93
CA SER A 23 -24.01 -27.71 17.93
C SER A 23 -24.56 -28.10 16.57
N THR A 24 -24.56 -29.41 16.31
CA THR A 24 -25.13 -30.00 15.10
C THR A 24 -25.84 -31.29 15.47
N THR A 25 -26.77 -31.73 14.62
CA THR A 25 -27.57 -32.92 14.88
C THR A 25 -27.51 -33.88 13.70
N PHE A 26 -27.59 -35.17 13.99
CA PHE A 26 -27.69 -36.23 12.97
C PHE A 26 -28.61 -37.34 13.44
N LYS A 27 -29.12 -38.12 12.49
CA LYS A 27 -30.09 -39.18 12.72
C LYS A 27 -29.50 -40.54 12.41
N LEU A 28 -29.73 -41.47 13.32
CA LEU A 28 -29.42 -42.88 13.15
C LEU A 28 -30.73 -43.66 12.95
N THR A 29 -30.80 -44.45 11.89
CA THR A 29 -31.97 -45.26 11.49
C THR A 29 -31.65 -46.74 11.59
N ASN A 30 -32.51 -47.49 12.27
CA ASN A 30 -32.39 -48.93 12.38
C ASN A 30 -32.78 -49.60 11.05
N LEU A 31 -31.90 -50.47 10.53
CA LEU A 31 -32.15 -51.22 9.29
C LEU A 31 -32.88 -52.55 9.54
N MET A 32 -33.05 -52.95 10.81
CA MET A 32 -33.73 -54.18 11.18
C MET A 32 -35.26 -53.97 11.24
N HIS A 33 -35.99 -54.88 10.59
CA HIS A 33 -37.46 -54.86 10.55
C HIS A 33 -38.12 -55.42 11.81
N THR A 34 -37.43 -56.30 12.54
CA THR A 34 -38.04 -57.11 13.62
C THR A 34 -37.39 -56.96 14.98
N MET A 35 -36.22 -56.29 15.09
CA MET A 35 -35.45 -56.19 16.33
C MET A 35 -35.00 -54.76 16.62
N PRO A 36 -35.05 -54.32 17.90
CA PRO A 36 -34.42 -53.08 18.31
C PRO A 36 -32.89 -53.19 18.28
N VAL A 37 -32.22 -52.08 18.00
CA VAL A 37 -30.76 -51.99 17.93
C VAL A 37 -30.27 -50.99 18.97
N SER A 38 -29.30 -51.41 19.78
CA SER A 38 -28.55 -50.50 20.65
C SER A 38 -27.45 -49.82 19.86
N VAL A 39 -27.23 -48.54 20.12
CA VAL A 39 -26.15 -47.75 19.52
C VAL A 39 -25.30 -47.08 20.59
N PHE A 40 -24.01 -47.02 20.31
CA PHE A 40 -23.01 -46.26 21.05
C PHE A 40 -22.29 -45.32 20.09
N VAL A 41 -22.21 -44.05 20.48
CA VAL A 41 -21.60 -42.97 19.70
C VAL A 41 -20.48 -42.36 20.51
N GLU A 42 -19.28 -42.30 19.93
CA GLU A 42 -18.08 -41.70 20.53
C GLU A 42 -17.44 -40.68 19.56
N THR A 43 -16.74 -39.69 20.11
CA THR A 43 -15.99 -38.67 19.33
C THR A 43 -14.49 -38.97 19.43
N THR A 44 -13.72 -38.69 18.37
CA THR A 44 -12.26 -38.87 18.41
C THR A 44 -11.54 -37.79 19.24
N ASN A 45 -12.21 -36.67 19.52
CA ASN A 45 -11.70 -35.57 20.35
C ASN A 45 -12.70 -35.21 21.45
N ALA A 46 -12.73 -36.02 22.50
CA ALA A 46 -13.67 -35.87 23.62
C ALA A 46 -13.42 -34.63 24.50
N LEU A 47 -12.25 -33.98 24.37
CA LEU A 47 -11.95 -32.74 25.09
C LEU A 47 -12.73 -31.55 24.53
N VAL A 48 -13.02 -31.57 23.23
CA VAL A 48 -13.64 -30.44 22.51
C VAL A 48 -15.06 -30.77 22.07
N LEU A 49 -15.32 -32.02 21.66
CA LEU A 49 -16.60 -32.47 21.15
C LEU A 49 -17.29 -33.39 22.15
N SER A 50 -18.47 -32.98 22.59
CA SER A 50 -19.32 -33.72 23.53
C SER A 50 -20.65 -34.11 22.89
N LEU A 51 -21.22 -35.23 23.31
CA LEU A 51 -22.54 -35.69 22.85
C LEU A 51 -23.54 -35.51 23.99
N THR A 52 -24.74 -35.02 23.70
CA THR A 52 -25.83 -34.94 24.69
C THR A 52 -26.24 -36.30 25.23
N ARG A 53 -26.11 -37.33 24.38
CA ARG A 53 -26.27 -38.74 24.75
C ARG A 53 -25.32 -39.59 23.91
N SER A 54 -24.58 -40.48 24.56
CA SER A 54 -23.66 -41.41 23.88
C SER A 54 -24.31 -42.77 23.59
N TYR A 55 -25.45 -43.07 24.22
CA TYR A 55 -26.18 -44.34 24.06
C TYR A 55 -27.60 -44.09 23.57
N GLY A 56 -28.15 -45.04 22.80
CA GLY A 56 -29.54 -45.02 22.39
C GLY A 56 -30.05 -46.41 22.03
N VAL A 57 -31.35 -46.60 22.13
CA VAL A 57 -32.05 -47.79 21.61
C VAL A 57 -32.97 -47.34 20.50
N ILE A 58 -32.79 -47.90 19.31
CA ILE A 58 -33.56 -47.58 18.12
C ILE A 58 -34.57 -48.72 17.88
N PRO A 59 -35.88 -48.46 17.92
CA PRO A 59 -36.88 -49.50 17.66
C PRO A 59 -36.79 -50.01 16.20
N PRO A 60 -37.41 -51.15 15.87
CA PRO A 60 -37.44 -51.66 14.49
C PRO A 60 -37.99 -50.61 13.53
N LEU A 61 -37.27 -50.36 12.43
CA LEU A 61 -37.56 -49.28 11.45
C LEU A 61 -37.67 -47.86 12.04
N GLY A 62 -37.24 -47.68 13.29
CA GLY A 62 -37.24 -46.42 14.00
C GLY A 62 -36.00 -45.58 13.73
N SER A 63 -35.95 -44.39 14.33
CA SER A 63 -34.77 -43.54 14.26
C SER A 63 -34.60 -42.68 15.50
N VAL A 64 -33.35 -42.32 15.80
CA VAL A 64 -32.96 -41.54 16.98
C VAL A 64 -32.02 -40.41 16.55
N VAL A 65 -32.21 -39.22 17.10
CA VAL A 65 -31.40 -38.03 16.81
C VAL A 65 -30.29 -37.87 17.85
N PHE A 66 -29.06 -37.60 17.43
CA PHE A 66 -27.94 -37.31 18.30
C PHE A 66 -27.52 -35.85 18.10
N THR A 67 -27.17 -35.16 19.19
CA THR A 67 -26.65 -33.79 19.15
C THR A 67 -25.18 -33.81 19.54
N LEU A 68 -24.35 -33.35 18.62
CA LEU A 68 -22.93 -33.11 18.84
C LEU A 68 -22.76 -31.64 19.23
N ILE A 69 -22.13 -31.40 20.38
CA ILE A 69 -21.86 -30.06 20.93
C ILE A 69 -20.36 -29.84 20.93
N CYS A 70 -19.95 -28.76 20.28
CA CYS A 70 -18.61 -28.21 20.39
C CYS A 70 -18.57 -27.24 21.56
N GLN A 71 -17.59 -27.42 22.45
CA GLN A 71 -17.33 -26.46 23.53
C GLN A 71 -16.82 -25.12 22.96
N GLU A 72 -16.84 -24.08 23.80
CA GLU A 72 -16.34 -22.76 23.46
C GLU A 72 -14.84 -22.84 23.09
N LEU A 73 -14.51 -22.31 21.92
CA LEU A 73 -13.16 -22.29 21.36
C LEU A 73 -12.85 -20.91 20.79
N ASP A 74 -11.59 -20.51 20.94
CA ASP A 74 -11.06 -19.31 20.30
C ASP A 74 -10.78 -19.52 18.80
N GLN A 75 -10.50 -20.75 18.38
CA GLN A 75 -10.09 -21.10 17.01
C GLN A 75 -10.79 -22.38 16.50
N PRO A 76 -11.10 -22.46 15.19
CA PRO A 76 -11.70 -23.65 14.61
C PRO A 76 -10.69 -24.80 14.56
N LEU A 77 -11.18 -26.05 14.69
CA LEU A 77 -10.36 -27.23 14.46
C LEU A 77 -10.29 -27.50 12.94
N VAL A 78 -9.10 -27.30 12.37
CA VAL A 78 -8.83 -27.52 10.94
C VAL A 78 -8.41 -28.98 10.66
N LEU A 79 -8.07 -29.74 11.71
CA LEU A 79 -7.72 -31.17 11.62
C LEU A 79 -8.97 -32.07 11.65
N ALA A 80 -8.89 -33.21 10.97
CA ALA A 80 -9.99 -34.16 10.84
C ALA A 80 -10.46 -34.68 12.21
N THR A 81 -11.71 -34.38 12.57
CA THR A 81 -12.40 -34.98 13.71
C THR A 81 -13.49 -35.92 13.20
N GLN A 82 -13.83 -36.96 13.97
CA GLN A 82 -14.77 -37.99 13.54
C GLN A 82 -15.66 -38.43 14.68
N VAL A 83 -16.89 -38.82 14.32
CA VAL A 83 -17.84 -39.51 15.19
C VAL A 83 -17.86 -40.98 14.78
N ILE A 84 -17.61 -41.88 15.72
CA ILE A 84 -17.62 -43.32 15.49
C ILE A 84 -18.95 -43.86 16.03
N VAL A 85 -19.66 -44.60 15.18
CA VAL A 85 -20.94 -45.24 15.52
C VAL A 85 -20.73 -46.74 15.61
N ARG A 86 -21.05 -47.30 16.78
CA ARG A 86 -21.07 -48.73 17.04
C ARG A 86 -22.49 -49.17 17.37
N SER A 87 -22.85 -50.38 17.00
CA SER A 87 -24.18 -50.92 17.28
C SER A 87 -24.14 -52.38 17.70
N SER A 88 -25.21 -52.83 18.35
CA SER A 88 -25.41 -54.24 18.72
C SER A 88 -26.91 -54.55 18.75
N MET A 89 -27.29 -55.75 18.32
CA MET A 89 -28.67 -56.23 18.41
C MET A 89 -29.09 -56.41 19.87
N LEU A 90 -30.29 -55.94 20.22
CA LEU A 90 -30.89 -56.14 21.55
C LEU A 90 -31.86 -57.32 21.49
N LEU A 91 -31.52 -58.42 22.17
CA LEU A 91 -32.36 -59.64 22.24
C LEU A 91 -33.54 -59.49 23.21
N THR A 92 -33.48 -58.55 24.15
CA THR A 92 -34.51 -58.28 25.16
C THR A 92 -34.86 -56.79 25.15
N GLY A 93 -36.14 -56.45 24.94
CA GLY A 93 -36.62 -55.08 24.63
C GLY A 93 -36.49 -54.02 25.73
N LYS A 94 -35.73 -54.26 26.81
CA LYS A 94 -35.42 -53.27 27.85
C LYS A 94 -33.96 -53.40 28.25
N SER A 95 -33.24 -52.30 28.16
CA SER A 95 -31.84 -52.20 28.61
C SER A 95 -31.61 -50.82 29.22
N ASP A 96 -31.29 -50.80 30.51
CA ASP A 96 -30.87 -49.61 31.23
C ASP A 96 -29.49 -49.14 30.73
N GLN A 97 -29.14 -47.87 30.96
CA GLN A 97 -27.91 -47.25 30.45
C GLN A 97 -26.64 -48.01 30.89
N GLU A 98 -26.63 -48.56 32.10
CA GLU A 98 -25.53 -49.36 32.65
C GLU A 98 -25.36 -50.71 31.92
N SER A 99 -26.47 -51.32 31.51
CA SER A 99 -26.48 -52.54 30.70
C SER A 99 -25.92 -52.28 29.30
N LEU A 100 -26.22 -51.11 28.71
CA LEU A 100 -25.66 -50.71 27.42
C LEU A 100 -24.16 -50.43 27.52
N CYS A 101 -23.69 -49.77 28.58
CA CYS A 101 -22.26 -49.58 28.84
C CYS A 101 -21.51 -50.93 28.89
N ASN A 102 -22.09 -51.93 29.54
CA ASN A 102 -21.48 -53.27 29.64
C ASN A 102 -21.42 -54.01 28.28
N VAL A 103 -22.39 -53.79 27.40
CA VAL A 103 -22.38 -54.36 26.04
C VAL A 103 -21.26 -53.75 25.20
N PHE A 104 -21.06 -52.43 25.26
CA PHE A 104 -20.06 -51.75 24.42
C PHE A 104 -18.64 -51.71 25.01
N SER A 105 -18.45 -52.07 26.29
CA SER A 105 -17.14 -52.07 26.96
C SER A 105 -16.24 -53.26 26.57
N LYS A 106 -16.81 -54.37 26.11
CA LYS A 106 -16.06 -55.56 25.69
C LYS A 106 -16.15 -55.74 24.16
N PRO A 107 -15.04 -55.59 23.41
CA PRO A 107 -15.05 -55.85 21.99
C PRO A 107 -15.43 -57.32 21.71
N GLY A 108 -16.36 -57.55 20.78
CA GLY A 108 -16.82 -58.89 20.44
C GLY A 108 -17.57 -58.93 19.11
N LYS A 109 -17.82 -60.14 18.59
CA LYS A 109 -18.48 -60.37 17.28
C LYS A 109 -19.92 -59.83 17.18
N HIS A 110 -20.50 -59.40 18.30
CA HIS A 110 -21.85 -58.84 18.39
C HIS A 110 -21.89 -57.32 18.23
N ILE A 111 -20.72 -56.64 18.28
CA ILE A 111 -20.60 -55.20 18.08
C ILE A 111 -20.20 -54.92 16.64
N PHE A 112 -21.02 -54.16 15.94
CA PHE A 112 -20.79 -53.74 14.56
C PHE A 112 -20.27 -52.31 14.55
N LYS A 113 -19.21 -52.04 13.77
CA LYS A 113 -18.73 -50.68 13.50
C LYS A 113 -19.51 -50.13 12.30
N ASP A 114 -20.68 -49.60 12.59
CA ASP A 114 -21.67 -49.22 11.58
C ASP A 114 -21.33 -47.94 10.81
N GLY A 115 -20.45 -47.10 11.33
CA GLY A 115 -20.04 -45.90 10.60
C GLY A 115 -18.93 -45.09 11.26
N VAL A 116 -18.22 -44.34 10.43
CA VAL A 116 -17.34 -43.24 10.83
C VAL A 116 -17.84 -42.02 10.08
N ILE A 117 -18.30 -41.02 10.82
CA ILE A 117 -18.85 -39.79 10.27
C ILE A 117 -17.80 -38.69 10.47
N PRO A 118 -17.17 -38.15 9.42
CA PRO A 118 -16.26 -37.01 9.56
C PRO A 118 -17.02 -35.78 10.06
N VAL A 119 -16.33 -34.95 10.82
CA VAL A 119 -16.82 -33.67 11.36
C VAL A 119 -15.95 -32.57 10.77
N SER A 120 -16.61 -31.59 10.15
CA SER A 120 -15.99 -30.40 9.55
C SER A 120 -16.54 -29.14 10.19
N PHE A 121 -15.64 -28.20 10.50
CA PHE A 121 -16.01 -26.85 10.93
C PHE A 121 -16.19 -25.99 9.68
N VAL A 122 -17.32 -25.28 9.61
CA VAL A 122 -17.72 -24.47 8.45
C VAL A 122 -18.22 -23.10 8.88
N GLY A 123 -18.36 -22.18 7.92
CA GLY A 123 -18.96 -20.86 8.11
C GLY A 123 -17.94 -19.72 8.12
N SER A 124 -18.45 -18.50 8.32
CA SER A 124 -17.71 -17.25 8.14
C SER A 124 -16.45 -17.16 9.00
N HIS A 125 -16.52 -17.56 10.27
CA HIS A 125 -15.40 -17.51 11.21
C HIS A 125 -14.27 -18.50 10.86
N VAL A 126 -14.58 -19.59 10.14
CA VAL A 126 -13.55 -20.51 9.63
C VAL A 126 -12.79 -19.85 8.50
N ILE A 127 -13.50 -19.20 7.57
CA ILE A 127 -12.89 -18.46 6.46
C ILE A 127 -12.04 -17.30 7.01
N ASP A 128 -12.56 -16.53 7.97
CA ASP A 128 -11.82 -15.46 8.66
C ASP A 128 -10.51 -15.99 9.30
N PHE A 129 -10.56 -17.16 9.93
CA PHE A 129 -9.37 -17.80 10.47
C PHE A 129 -8.34 -18.14 9.37
N LEU A 130 -8.79 -18.66 8.22
CA LEU A 130 -7.92 -18.95 7.07
C LEU A 130 -7.33 -17.67 6.45
N ILE A 131 -8.06 -16.55 6.49
CA ILE A 131 -7.58 -15.23 6.05
C ILE A 131 -6.54 -14.68 7.03
N SER A 132 -6.78 -14.78 8.33
CA SER A 132 -5.92 -14.14 9.34
C SER A 132 -4.66 -14.93 9.69
N ASN A 133 -4.61 -16.23 9.38
CA ASN A 133 -3.50 -17.10 9.80
C ASN A 133 -2.73 -17.71 8.63
N HIS A 134 -1.49 -18.11 8.90
CA HIS A 134 -0.74 -19.00 8.00
C HIS A 134 -1.20 -20.43 8.20
N VAL A 135 -1.89 -20.96 7.20
CA VAL A 135 -2.42 -22.33 7.25
C VAL A 135 -1.31 -23.31 6.81
N PRO A 136 -1.11 -24.43 7.53
CA PRO A 136 -0.16 -25.45 7.11
C PRO A 136 -0.49 -26.00 5.72
N LYS A 137 0.53 -26.26 4.88
CA LYS A 137 0.38 -26.81 3.51
C LYS A 137 -0.38 -28.15 3.45
N SER A 138 -0.54 -28.85 4.57
CA SER A 138 -1.29 -30.10 4.66
C SER A 138 -2.81 -29.92 4.61
N VAL A 139 -3.30 -28.69 4.75
CA VAL A 139 -4.72 -28.37 4.77
C VAL A 139 -5.17 -27.99 3.35
N ASP A 140 -6.19 -28.67 2.85
CA ASP A 140 -6.84 -28.35 1.59
C ASP A 140 -7.78 -27.14 1.76
N VAL A 141 -7.22 -25.94 1.63
CA VAL A 141 -7.94 -24.67 1.78
C VAL A 141 -9.13 -24.56 0.81
N PRO A 142 -9.00 -24.83 -0.51
CA PRO A 142 -10.13 -24.83 -1.44
C PRO A 142 -11.30 -25.69 -0.98
N LEU A 143 -11.04 -26.92 -0.52
CA LEU A 143 -12.10 -27.82 -0.04
C LEU A 143 -12.83 -27.25 1.19
N ILE A 144 -12.11 -26.61 2.12
CA ILE A 144 -12.74 -26.00 3.31
C ILE A 144 -13.60 -24.80 2.90
N LEU A 145 -13.14 -23.99 1.94
CA LEU A 145 -13.89 -22.84 1.45
C LEU A 145 -15.18 -23.26 0.74
N GLU A 146 -15.12 -24.25 -0.15
CA GLU A 146 -16.31 -24.83 -0.83
C GLU A 146 -17.35 -25.32 0.17
N LYS A 147 -16.91 -25.91 1.29
CA LYS A 147 -17.80 -26.37 2.36
C LYS A 147 -18.31 -25.22 3.23
N SER A 148 -17.56 -24.13 3.38
CA SER A 148 -17.85 -23.06 4.33
C SER A 148 -18.74 -21.96 3.75
N VAL A 149 -18.55 -21.62 2.48
CA VAL A 149 -19.32 -20.55 1.79
C VAL A 149 -20.84 -20.76 1.82
N PRO A 150 -21.39 -21.98 1.65
CA PRO A 150 -22.84 -22.20 1.71
C PRO A 150 -23.48 -21.81 3.06
N PHE A 151 -22.67 -21.66 4.11
CA PHE A 151 -23.10 -21.25 5.44
C PHE A 151 -22.88 -19.77 5.73
N CYS A 152 -22.42 -18.99 4.74
CA CYS A 152 -22.21 -17.55 4.85
C CYS A 152 -23.35 -16.79 4.16
N ASN A 153 -23.78 -15.69 4.75
CA ASN A 153 -24.69 -14.74 4.09
C ASN A 153 -23.91 -13.71 3.26
N GLY A 154 -24.60 -12.93 2.42
CA GLY A 154 -23.96 -11.93 1.56
C GLY A 154 -23.13 -10.89 2.32
N THR A 155 -23.63 -10.41 3.47
CA THR A 155 -22.88 -9.43 4.29
C THR A 155 -21.61 -10.03 4.91
N GLU A 156 -21.63 -11.30 5.30
CA GLU A 156 -20.45 -12.00 5.79
C GLU A 156 -19.44 -12.21 4.66
N LEU A 157 -19.88 -12.59 3.47
CA LEU A 157 -19.00 -12.72 2.30
C LEU A 157 -18.31 -11.40 1.96
N ASN A 158 -19.03 -10.27 2.01
CA ASN A 158 -18.47 -8.94 1.76
C ASN A 158 -17.41 -8.57 2.82
N LEU A 159 -17.65 -8.88 4.10
CA LEU A 159 -16.70 -8.65 5.18
C LEU A 159 -15.43 -9.52 5.03
N LEU A 160 -15.61 -10.79 4.65
CA LEU A 160 -14.51 -11.71 4.38
C LEU A 160 -13.70 -11.25 3.16
N LEU A 161 -14.36 -10.77 2.11
CA LEU A 161 -13.70 -10.23 0.92
C LEU A 161 -12.81 -9.03 1.29
N LYS A 162 -13.32 -8.10 2.09
CA LYS A 162 -12.54 -6.96 2.61
C LYS A 162 -11.31 -7.42 3.41
N SER A 163 -11.48 -8.41 4.28
CA SER A 163 -10.38 -8.98 5.07
C SER A 163 -9.34 -9.69 4.21
N ALA A 164 -9.77 -10.43 3.19
CA ALA A 164 -8.89 -11.10 2.23
C ALA A 164 -8.11 -10.09 1.36
N ALA A 165 -8.76 -8.99 0.95
CA ALA A 165 -8.13 -7.91 0.20
C ALA A 165 -7.07 -7.18 1.03
N MET A 166 -7.40 -6.82 2.29
CA MET A 166 -6.46 -6.16 3.21
C MET A 166 -5.21 -7.00 3.49
N THR A 167 -5.36 -8.32 3.56
CA THR A 167 -4.23 -9.25 3.76
C THR A 167 -3.49 -9.60 2.47
N GLY A 168 -3.95 -9.12 1.30
CA GLY A 168 -3.33 -9.37 0.01
C GLY A 168 -3.41 -10.83 -0.46
N LYS A 169 -4.38 -11.62 0.01
CA LYS A 169 -4.50 -13.05 -0.32
C LYS A 169 -5.32 -13.26 -1.60
N LEU A 170 -4.66 -13.18 -2.76
CA LEU A 170 -5.26 -13.27 -4.10
C LEU A 170 -6.23 -14.45 -4.27
N ASP A 171 -5.78 -15.68 -3.95
CA ASP A 171 -6.60 -16.88 -4.11
C ASP A 171 -7.94 -16.81 -3.37
N LEU A 172 -7.93 -16.23 -2.17
CA LEU A 172 -9.14 -16.06 -1.35
C LEU A 172 -10.04 -14.96 -1.90
N VAL A 173 -9.47 -13.86 -2.38
CA VAL A 173 -10.21 -12.77 -3.02
C VAL A 173 -10.95 -13.31 -4.25
N THR A 174 -10.25 -14.00 -5.15
CA THR A 174 -10.86 -14.60 -6.35
C THR A 174 -11.94 -15.62 -5.98
N PHE A 175 -11.70 -16.46 -4.98
CA PHE A 175 -12.69 -17.44 -4.53
C PHE A 175 -13.96 -16.77 -3.97
N LEU A 176 -13.82 -15.73 -3.14
CA LEU A 176 -14.95 -15.04 -2.52
C LEU A 176 -15.77 -14.25 -3.54
N ILE A 177 -15.13 -13.63 -4.53
CA ILE A 177 -15.82 -12.97 -5.65
C ILE A 177 -16.62 -14.01 -6.46
N ASN A 178 -16.01 -15.15 -6.80
CA ASN A 178 -16.71 -16.24 -7.50
C ASN A 178 -17.85 -16.86 -6.69
N ALA A 179 -17.76 -16.81 -5.35
CA ALA A 179 -18.81 -17.22 -4.43
C ALA A 179 -19.98 -16.22 -4.33
N GLY A 180 -19.87 -15.04 -4.98
CA GLY A 180 -20.92 -14.02 -5.01
C GLY A 180 -20.76 -12.89 -3.99
N ALA A 181 -19.55 -12.69 -3.45
CA ALA A 181 -19.25 -11.47 -2.69
C ALA A 181 -19.36 -10.24 -3.60
N ASP A 182 -20.01 -9.18 -3.12
CA ASP A 182 -20.17 -7.93 -3.85
C ASP A 182 -18.92 -7.07 -3.70
N VAL A 183 -18.18 -6.88 -4.80
CA VAL A 183 -16.99 -6.01 -4.85
C VAL A 183 -17.34 -4.53 -4.62
N ASN A 184 -18.58 -4.11 -4.86
CA ASN A 184 -19.02 -2.73 -4.69
C ASN A 184 -19.62 -2.45 -3.31
N ASP A 185 -19.60 -3.43 -2.39
CA ASP A 185 -20.05 -3.24 -1.02
C ASP A 185 -19.18 -2.22 -0.27
N ARG A 186 -19.84 -1.23 0.33
CA ARG A 186 -19.22 -0.15 1.09
C ARG A 186 -19.64 -0.24 2.55
N ASP A 187 -18.67 -0.13 3.45
CA ASP A 187 -18.99 -0.07 4.88
C ASP A 187 -19.53 1.33 5.28
N PRO A 188 -20.02 1.52 6.53
CA PRO A 188 -20.49 2.82 6.99
C PRO A 188 -19.42 3.93 7.00
N GLU A 189 -18.13 3.55 7.10
CA GLU A 189 -16.98 4.45 6.99
C GLU A 189 -16.56 4.70 5.53
N ARG A 190 -17.29 4.10 4.59
CA ARG A 190 -17.07 4.11 3.13
C ARG A 190 -15.76 3.46 2.68
N LYS A 191 -15.13 2.63 3.52
CA LYS A 191 -14.05 1.78 3.06
C LYS A 191 -14.60 0.70 2.13
N SER A 192 -14.06 0.69 0.92
CA SER A 192 -14.34 -0.31 -0.12
C SER A 192 -13.30 -1.42 -0.07
N VAL A 193 -13.62 -2.58 -0.67
CA VAL A 193 -12.61 -3.62 -0.90
C VAL A 193 -11.40 -3.08 -1.67
N MET A 194 -11.62 -2.13 -2.59
CA MET A 194 -10.56 -1.48 -3.36
C MET A 194 -9.60 -0.70 -2.46
N SER A 195 -10.09 0.13 -1.53
CA SER A 195 -9.22 0.87 -0.60
C SER A 195 -8.30 -0.06 0.21
N LEU A 196 -8.85 -1.17 0.72
CA LEU A 196 -8.07 -2.16 1.48
C LEU A 196 -7.08 -2.93 0.61
N ALA A 197 -7.45 -3.23 -0.64
CA ALA A 197 -6.54 -3.85 -1.60
C ALA A 197 -5.35 -2.93 -1.93
N ILE A 198 -5.62 -1.63 -2.14
CA ILE A 198 -4.58 -0.63 -2.38
C ILE A 198 -3.67 -0.50 -1.15
N GLU A 199 -4.23 -0.36 0.05
CA GLU A 199 -3.45 -0.31 1.31
C GLU A 199 -2.56 -1.55 1.51
N SER A 200 -2.97 -2.72 1.01
CA SER A 200 -2.15 -3.95 1.05
C SER A 200 -0.94 -3.93 0.12
N GLY A 201 -0.93 -3.03 -0.88
CA GLY A 201 0.10 -2.94 -1.91
C GLY A 201 0.09 -4.08 -2.95
N ASN A 202 -0.91 -4.98 -2.90
CA ASN A 202 -0.96 -6.13 -3.81
C ASN A 202 -1.66 -5.76 -5.14
N LEU A 203 -0.86 -5.50 -6.18
CA LEU A 203 -1.32 -5.14 -7.52
C LEU A 203 -2.28 -6.18 -8.14
N ASP A 204 -2.05 -7.47 -7.92
CA ASP A 204 -2.87 -8.53 -8.51
C ASP A 204 -4.27 -8.57 -7.88
N VAL A 205 -4.36 -8.29 -6.58
CA VAL A 205 -5.65 -8.15 -5.89
C VAL A 205 -6.43 -6.96 -6.44
N VAL A 206 -5.78 -5.80 -6.60
CA VAL A 206 -6.39 -4.61 -7.20
C VAL A 206 -6.89 -4.92 -8.60
N ARG A 207 -6.07 -5.58 -9.43
CA ARG A 207 -6.42 -5.99 -10.79
C ARG A 207 -7.67 -6.87 -10.84
N VAL A 208 -7.74 -7.93 -10.02
CA VAL A 208 -8.90 -8.82 -9.96
C VAL A 208 -10.16 -8.06 -9.56
N ILE A 209 -10.07 -7.11 -8.63
CA ILE A 209 -11.22 -6.29 -8.22
C ILE A 209 -11.72 -5.42 -9.38
N ILE A 210 -10.82 -4.77 -10.12
CA ILE A 210 -11.16 -3.97 -11.32
C ILE A 210 -11.83 -4.85 -12.38
N GLU A 211 -11.22 -5.99 -12.72
CA GLU A 211 -11.74 -6.94 -13.72
C GLU A 211 -13.11 -7.52 -13.33
N SER A 212 -13.41 -7.56 -12.03
CA SER A 212 -14.69 -8.01 -11.49
C SER A 212 -15.80 -6.94 -11.56
N GLY A 213 -15.54 -5.79 -12.18
CA GLY A 213 -16.55 -4.74 -12.40
C GLY A 213 -16.70 -3.76 -11.24
N PHE A 214 -15.61 -3.43 -10.55
CA PHE A 214 -15.61 -2.40 -9.51
C PHE A 214 -15.88 -1.00 -10.08
N VAL A 215 -16.79 -0.27 -9.45
CA VAL A 215 -17.19 1.08 -9.85
C VAL A 215 -16.63 2.12 -8.87
N ILE A 216 -15.87 3.07 -9.42
CA ILE A 216 -15.34 4.21 -8.66
C ILE A 216 -16.44 5.26 -8.46
N ASP A 217 -16.55 5.76 -7.24
CA ASP A 217 -17.33 6.93 -6.89
C ASP A 217 -16.39 8.15 -6.81
N HIS A 218 -16.28 8.90 -7.90
CA HIS A 218 -15.36 10.05 -8.01
C HIS A 218 -15.56 11.14 -6.94
N LEU A 219 -16.71 11.20 -6.27
CA LEU A 219 -16.96 12.20 -5.23
C LEU A 219 -16.34 11.78 -3.88
N ASN A 220 -16.17 10.48 -3.66
CA ASN A 220 -15.80 9.93 -2.36
C ASN A 220 -14.51 9.09 -2.40
N ASP A 221 -14.14 8.56 -3.55
CA ASP A 221 -13.03 7.63 -3.67
C ASP A 221 -11.72 8.39 -3.86
N ARG A 222 -10.71 8.04 -3.05
CA ARG A 222 -9.41 8.73 -2.96
C ARG A 222 -8.28 7.75 -3.22
N TYR A 223 -8.51 6.83 -4.14
CA TYR A 223 -7.60 5.72 -4.43
C TYR A 223 -6.22 6.19 -4.91
N LEU A 224 -6.12 7.35 -5.56
CA LEU A 224 -4.82 7.96 -5.89
C LEU A 224 -4.09 8.45 -4.63
N HIS A 225 -4.79 8.96 -3.62
CA HIS A 225 -4.20 9.33 -2.33
C HIS A 225 -3.74 8.09 -1.56
N ASP A 226 -4.56 7.04 -1.54
CA ASP A 226 -4.22 5.77 -0.89
C ASP A 226 -2.99 5.14 -1.54
N ALA A 227 -2.97 5.06 -2.89
CA ALA A 227 -1.83 4.56 -3.64
C ALA A 227 -0.59 5.45 -3.48
N ALA A 228 -0.77 6.78 -3.45
CA ALA A 228 0.32 7.71 -3.17
C ALA A 228 0.91 7.51 -1.76
N SER A 229 0.12 7.08 -0.77
CA SER A 229 0.62 6.86 0.61
C SER A 229 1.54 5.65 0.75
N ILE A 230 1.40 4.65 -0.14
CA ILE A 230 2.17 3.40 -0.12
C ILE A 230 3.27 3.33 -1.20
N ASN A 231 3.58 4.44 -1.87
CA ASN A 231 4.47 4.49 -3.05
C ASN A 231 4.01 3.56 -4.20
N GLY A 232 2.70 3.37 -4.37
CA GLY A 232 2.13 2.40 -5.30
C GLY A 232 2.00 2.94 -6.74
N VAL A 233 3.12 3.27 -7.39
CA VAL A 233 3.10 3.81 -8.78
C VAL A 233 2.41 2.83 -9.75
N ASP A 234 2.70 1.53 -9.65
CA ASP A 234 2.07 0.49 -10.49
C ASP A 234 0.54 0.45 -10.30
N ILE A 235 0.07 0.69 -9.08
CA ILE A 235 -1.35 0.75 -8.76
C ILE A 235 -1.97 2.02 -9.35
N MET A 236 -1.29 3.16 -9.27
CA MET A 236 -1.76 4.41 -9.89
C MET A 236 -1.83 4.28 -11.41
N GLU A 237 -0.81 3.68 -12.05
CA GLU A 237 -0.82 3.39 -13.48
C GLU A 237 -2.02 2.49 -13.84
N LEU A 238 -2.22 1.40 -13.10
CA LEU A 238 -3.34 0.50 -13.32
C LEU A 238 -4.70 1.22 -13.20
N LEU A 239 -4.86 2.09 -12.20
CA LEU A 239 -6.08 2.87 -12.02
C LEU A 239 -6.29 3.85 -13.19
N CYS A 240 -5.27 4.63 -13.55
CA CYS A 240 -5.35 5.59 -14.65
C CYS A 240 -5.60 4.93 -16.02
N MET A 241 -5.11 3.70 -16.24
CA MET A 241 -5.35 2.96 -17.48
C MET A 241 -6.78 2.41 -17.58
N ASN A 242 -7.39 2.01 -16.46
CA ASN A 242 -8.72 1.38 -16.46
C ASN A 242 -9.86 2.38 -16.26
N TYR A 243 -9.60 3.55 -15.70
CA TYR A 243 -10.60 4.58 -15.40
C TYR A 243 -10.15 5.94 -15.97
N LEU A 244 -10.60 6.22 -17.20
CA LEU A 244 -10.21 7.40 -17.98
C LEU A 244 -10.68 8.73 -17.38
N ASP A 245 -11.65 8.69 -16.47
CA ASP A 245 -12.29 9.83 -15.82
C ASP A 245 -11.76 10.08 -14.40
N ILE A 246 -10.72 9.38 -13.96
CA ILE A 246 -10.04 9.69 -12.69
C ILE A 246 -9.41 11.08 -12.77
N ASP A 247 -9.82 11.96 -11.86
CA ASP A 247 -9.19 13.26 -11.67
C ASP A 247 -7.90 13.12 -10.83
N ILE A 248 -6.76 13.30 -11.52
CA ILE A 248 -5.41 13.29 -10.92
C ILE A 248 -5.26 14.38 -9.85
N ASN A 249 -5.99 15.49 -10.00
CA ASN A 249 -5.94 16.63 -9.08
C ASN A 249 -7.09 16.61 -8.06
N SER A 250 -7.76 15.48 -7.90
CA SER A 250 -8.80 15.30 -6.88
C SER A 250 -8.27 15.61 -5.48
N ILE A 251 -9.14 16.19 -4.64
CA ILE A 251 -8.79 16.64 -3.30
C ILE A 251 -9.49 15.82 -2.21
N ASP A 252 -8.80 15.61 -1.10
CA ASP A 252 -9.38 15.00 0.09
C ASP A 252 -10.17 16.01 0.94
N SER A 253 -10.68 15.58 2.10
CA SER A 253 -11.43 16.44 3.04
C SER A 253 -10.59 17.59 3.62
N ARG A 254 -9.26 17.53 3.51
CA ARG A 254 -8.32 18.58 3.91
C ARG A 254 -7.87 19.43 2.72
N GLY A 255 -8.41 19.22 1.52
CA GLY A 255 -7.99 19.93 0.32
C GLY A 255 -6.67 19.42 -0.27
N ARG A 256 -6.17 18.26 0.16
CA ARG A 256 -4.89 17.70 -0.29
C ARG A 256 -5.08 16.89 -1.56
N THR A 257 -4.17 17.04 -2.52
CA THR A 257 -4.06 16.17 -3.70
C THR A 257 -3.17 14.95 -3.39
N ALA A 258 -3.15 13.96 -4.28
CA ALA A 258 -2.23 12.82 -4.18
C ALA A 258 -0.76 13.27 -4.07
N MET A 259 -0.38 14.38 -4.72
CA MET A 259 0.96 14.96 -4.64
C MET A 259 1.32 15.45 -3.23
N HIS A 260 0.36 16.01 -2.48
CA HIS A 260 0.58 16.37 -1.08
C HIS A 260 0.86 15.13 -0.23
N ILE A 261 0.15 14.03 -0.48
CA ILE A 261 0.34 12.77 0.25
C ILE A 261 1.72 12.20 -0.06
N ALA A 262 2.10 12.11 -1.34
CA ALA A 262 3.41 11.65 -1.75
C ALA A 262 4.55 12.49 -1.13
N ALA A 263 4.42 13.82 -1.17
CA ALA A 263 5.40 14.74 -0.57
C ALA A 263 5.46 14.61 0.96
N ASN A 264 4.35 14.32 1.65
CA ASN A 264 4.34 14.09 3.09
C ASN A 264 4.97 12.74 3.49
N HIS A 265 4.90 11.73 2.62
CA HIS A 265 5.43 10.40 2.89
C HIS A 265 6.85 10.16 2.36
N GLY A 266 7.38 11.05 1.51
CA GLY A 266 8.73 10.92 0.95
C GLY A 266 8.77 9.94 -0.22
N HIS A 267 7.78 10.03 -1.11
CA HIS A 267 7.60 9.10 -2.23
C HIS A 267 7.89 9.78 -3.56
N LEU A 268 9.18 9.95 -3.86
CA LEU A 268 9.66 10.62 -5.09
C LEU A 268 9.11 10.01 -6.39
N GLU A 269 9.01 8.69 -6.48
CA GLU A 269 8.52 8.01 -7.69
C GLU A 269 7.07 8.39 -8.01
N VAL A 270 6.24 8.52 -6.98
CA VAL A 270 4.86 9.01 -7.13
C VAL A 270 4.82 10.48 -7.54
N LEU A 271 5.71 11.33 -7.01
CA LEU A 271 5.80 12.73 -7.43
C LEU A 271 6.17 12.86 -8.90
N ASP A 272 7.14 12.08 -9.36
CA ASP A 272 7.57 12.06 -10.76
C ASP A 272 6.46 11.57 -11.70
N PHE A 273 5.78 10.48 -11.31
CA PHE A 273 4.64 9.95 -12.05
C PHE A 273 3.49 10.97 -12.16
N LEU A 274 3.09 11.59 -11.04
CA LEU A 274 2.03 12.60 -11.01
C LEU A 274 2.40 13.85 -11.83
N THR A 275 3.66 14.28 -11.77
CA THR A 275 4.16 15.42 -12.55
C THR A 275 4.13 15.11 -14.05
N THR A 276 4.49 13.88 -14.44
CA THR A 276 4.41 13.40 -15.84
C THR A 276 2.97 13.39 -16.36
N LEU A 277 2.00 13.10 -15.50
CA LEU A 277 0.57 13.19 -15.82
C LEU A 277 0.01 14.63 -15.81
N GLY A 278 0.84 15.63 -15.51
CA GLY A 278 0.44 17.05 -15.49
C GLY A 278 -0.26 17.50 -14.21
N SER A 279 -0.03 16.81 -13.08
CA SER A 279 -0.51 17.27 -11.78
C SER A 279 0.17 18.57 -11.36
N ASP A 280 -0.61 19.49 -10.77
CA ASP A 280 -0.12 20.81 -10.37
C ASP A 280 0.48 20.81 -8.96
N ALA A 281 1.80 20.96 -8.87
CA ALA A 281 2.53 21.02 -7.60
C ALA A 281 2.36 22.36 -6.85
N SER A 282 1.66 23.34 -7.44
CA SER A 282 1.39 24.63 -6.79
C SER A 282 0.09 24.66 -5.98
N VAL A 283 -0.76 23.63 -6.12
CA VAL A 283 -2.02 23.51 -5.38
C VAL A 283 -1.75 23.57 -3.88
N VAL A 284 -2.61 24.27 -3.15
CA VAL A 284 -2.56 24.39 -1.70
C VAL A 284 -3.75 23.72 -1.05
N ASP A 285 -3.52 23.09 0.09
CA ASP A 285 -4.55 22.49 0.92
C ASP A 285 -5.32 23.52 1.76
N ASN A 286 -6.21 23.04 2.63
CA ASN A 286 -7.05 23.89 3.48
C ASN A 286 -6.26 24.76 4.47
N ASP A 287 -5.00 24.44 4.76
CA ASP A 287 -4.13 25.25 5.63
C ASP A 287 -3.18 26.16 4.82
N GLY A 288 -3.32 26.16 3.50
CA GLY A 288 -2.45 26.89 2.58
C GLY A 288 -1.11 26.20 2.34
N TRP A 289 -0.99 24.92 2.66
CA TRP A 289 0.24 24.16 2.43
C TRP A 289 0.22 23.59 1.02
N ASN A 290 1.29 23.82 0.27
CA ASN A 290 1.57 23.09 -0.97
C ASN A 290 2.41 21.81 -0.67
N PRO A 291 2.65 20.92 -1.64
CA PRO A 291 3.48 19.73 -1.46
C PRO A 291 4.88 20.05 -0.91
N LEU A 292 5.50 21.17 -1.28
CA LEU A 292 6.82 21.55 -0.77
C LEU A 292 6.81 21.83 0.74
N HIS A 293 5.74 22.43 1.28
CA HIS A 293 5.59 22.61 2.73
C HIS A 293 5.53 21.25 3.45
N HIS A 294 4.81 20.27 2.90
CA HIS A 294 4.72 18.91 3.46
C HIS A 294 6.09 18.21 3.44
N ALA A 295 6.79 18.21 2.31
CA ALA A 295 8.12 17.63 2.19
C ALA A 295 9.14 18.30 3.13
N SER A 296 9.10 19.64 3.23
CA SER A 296 10.00 20.42 4.09
C SER A 296 9.72 20.20 5.57
N TYR A 297 8.44 20.09 5.96
CA TYR A 297 8.01 19.78 7.33
C TYR A 297 8.46 18.39 7.78
N LYS A 298 8.63 17.45 6.84
CA LYS A 298 9.05 16.07 7.11
C LYS A 298 10.55 15.81 6.89
N GLY A 299 11.26 16.76 6.30
CA GLY A 299 12.70 16.64 6.03
C GLY A 299 13.04 15.78 4.81
N HIS A 300 12.12 15.64 3.86
CA HIS A 300 12.27 14.80 2.67
C HIS A 300 13.11 15.49 1.59
N VAL A 301 14.44 15.35 1.67
CA VAL A 301 15.40 16.13 0.86
C VAL A 301 15.24 15.92 -0.65
N ALA A 302 15.10 14.67 -1.10
CA ALA A 302 15.00 14.35 -2.52
C ALA A 302 13.72 14.92 -3.16
N GLU A 303 12.61 14.89 -2.41
CA GLU A 303 11.32 15.42 -2.79
C GLU A 303 11.33 16.94 -2.82
N VAL A 304 12.00 17.59 -1.86
CA VAL A 304 12.22 19.05 -1.88
C VAL A 304 13.02 19.43 -3.13
N GLU A 305 14.11 18.72 -3.44
CA GLU A 305 14.91 18.98 -4.65
C GLU A 305 14.07 18.84 -5.92
N PHE A 306 13.31 17.75 -6.02
CA PHE A 306 12.42 17.49 -7.13
C PHE A 306 11.37 18.59 -7.30
N LEU A 307 10.67 18.96 -6.23
CA LEU A 307 9.60 19.98 -6.27
C LEU A 307 10.13 21.37 -6.62
N LEU A 308 11.33 21.72 -6.18
CA LEU A 308 11.99 22.99 -6.54
C LEU A 308 12.38 23.05 -8.02
N ASN A 309 12.76 21.91 -8.60
CA ASN A 309 13.06 21.83 -10.03
C ASN A 309 11.79 21.82 -10.89
N SER A 310 10.69 21.26 -10.38
CA SER A 310 9.44 21.11 -11.11
C SER A 310 8.55 22.36 -11.13
N CYS A 311 8.68 23.28 -10.16
CA CYS A 311 7.81 24.45 -10.05
C CYS A 311 8.54 25.75 -9.65
N SER A 312 8.35 26.81 -10.45
CA SER A 312 8.85 28.15 -10.12
C SER A 312 8.07 28.78 -8.96
N TYR A 313 8.74 29.52 -8.08
CA TYR A 313 8.16 30.27 -6.95
C TYR A 313 7.54 29.46 -5.79
N ILE A 314 7.42 28.14 -5.89
CA ILE A 314 6.86 27.28 -4.83
C ILE A 314 7.60 27.43 -3.49
N LYS A 315 8.90 27.74 -3.56
CA LYS A 315 9.81 28.01 -2.44
C LYS A 315 9.38 29.18 -1.53
N TYR A 316 8.73 30.19 -2.10
CA TYR A 316 8.39 31.43 -1.37
C TYR A 316 6.92 31.49 -0.94
N ALA A 317 6.15 30.44 -1.25
CA ALA A 317 4.78 30.33 -0.79
C ALA A 317 4.73 30.34 0.75
N VAL A 318 3.64 30.86 1.30
CA VAL A 318 3.43 30.92 2.75
C VAL A 318 2.07 30.30 3.08
N THR A 319 2.05 29.53 4.16
CA THR A 319 0.82 28.95 4.70
C THR A 319 -0.10 30.02 5.26
N LYS A 320 -1.32 29.65 5.67
CA LYS A 320 -2.24 30.56 6.39
C LYS A 320 -1.65 31.11 7.69
N HIS A 321 -0.63 30.47 8.24
CA HIS A 321 0.10 30.93 9.42
C HIS A 321 1.32 31.81 9.08
N GLY A 322 1.53 32.15 7.81
CA GLY A 322 2.66 32.95 7.35
C GLY A 322 4.00 32.21 7.36
N LYS A 323 3.99 30.88 7.47
CA LYS A 323 5.22 30.06 7.47
C LYS A 323 5.58 29.65 6.05
N SER A 324 6.83 29.87 5.67
CA SER A 324 7.42 29.36 4.43
C SER A 324 7.94 27.92 4.61
N PRO A 325 8.26 27.19 3.52
CA PRO A 325 8.84 25.85 3.60
C PRO A 325 10.10 25.78 4.45
N ILE A 326 11.00 26.77 4.34
CA ILE A 326 12.21 26.83 5.18
C ILE A 326 11.88 27.03 6.67
N ALA A 327 10.88 27.85 6.99
CA ALA A 327 10.48 28.06 8.38
C ALA A 327 9.97 26.76 8.99
N LEU A 328 9.19 25.97 8.23
CA LEU A 328 8.74 24.64 8.66
C LEU A 328 9.90 23.67 8.81
N ALA A 329 10.85 23.63 7.86
CA ALA A 329 12.04 22.79 7.98
C ALA A 329 12.85 23.12 9.24
N TYR A 330 13.07 24.41 9.51
CA TYR A 330 13.81 24.86 10.69
C TYR A 330 13.08 24.54 12.01
N GLU A 331 11.77 24.74 12.08
CA GLU A 331 10.96 24.42 13.27
C GLU A 331 10.91 22.93 13.59
N ASN A 332 11.20 22.06 12.62
CA ASN A 332 11.21 20.60 12.77
C ASN A 332 12.64 20.03 12.67
N ASP A 333 13.66 20.86 12.88
CA ASP A 333 15.08 20.49 12.95
C ASP A 333 15.66 19.86 11.66
N HIS A 334 15.09 20.16 10.49
CA HIS A 334 15.55 19.70 9.18
C HIS A 334 16.60 20.63 8.56
N MET A 335 17.75 20.76 9.23
CA MET A 335 18.84 21.66 8.84
C MET A 335 19.48 21.33 7.48
N GLU A 336 19.34 20.08 7.02
CA GLU A 336 19.82 19.63 5.70
C GLU A 336 19.16 20.41 4.54
N LEU A 337 17.95 20.93 4.76
CA LEU A 337 17.23 21.73 3.77
C LEU A 337 17.66 23.21 3.76
N TYR A 338 18.49 23.64 4.71
CA TYR A 338 18.87 25.05 4.87
C TYR A 338 19.62 25.60 3.66
N ASP A 339 20.53 24.81 3.08
CA ASP A 339 21.27 25.19 1.88
C ASP A 339 20.32 25.45 0.71
N MET A 340 19.50 24.44 0.41
CA MET A 340 18.59 24.41 -0.73
C MET A 340 17.46 25.45 -0.63
N LEU A 341 16.88 25.63 0.56
CA LEU A 341 15.73 26.51 0.76
C LEU A 341 16.11 27.93 1.21
N TYR A 342 17.36 28.22 1.56
CA TYR A 342 17.74 29.56 2.02
C TYR A 342 19.12 30.01 1.54
N LEU A 343 20.17 29.29 1.91
CA LEU A 343 21.54 29.78 1.76
C LEU A 343 21.94 29.99 0.29
N GLY A 344 21.42 29.14 -0.61
CA GLY A 344 21.54 29.35 -2.05
C GLY A 344 21.05 30.73 -2.49
N ASP A 345 19.87 31.19 -2.09
CA ASP A 345 19.34 32.49 -2.52
C ASP A 345 20.19 33.65 -1.97
N VAL A 346 20.68 33.50 -0.73
CA VAL A 346 21.56 34.50 -0.10
C VAL A 346 22.86 34.60 -0.88
N LEU A 347 23.46 33.47 -1.28
CA LEU A 347 24.66 33.44 -2.11
C LEU A 347 24.41 34.10 -3.48
N HIS A 348 23.32 33.76 -4.17
CA HIS A 348 22.96 34.35 -5.46
C HIS A 348 22.76 35.87 -5.36
N LYS A 349 22.13 36.33 -4.27
CA LYS A 349 21.94 37.76 -4.00
C LYS A 349 23.27 38.47 -3.73
N ALA A 350 24.13 37.90 -2.88
CA ALA A 350 25.44 38.45 -2.57
C ALA A 350 26.31 38.57 -3.84
N ALA A 351 26.31 37.54 -4.69
CA ALA A 351 26.98 37.52 -5.99
C ALA A 351 26.44 38.58 -6.97
N THR A 352 25.16 38.95 -6.87
CA THR A 352 24.54 39.97 -7.73
C THR A 352 24.99 41.40 -7.37
N ILE A 353 25.23 41.67 -6.08
CA ILE A 353 25.55 43.01 -5.56
C ILE A 353 27.03 43.24 -5.26
N ASP A 354 27.87 42.24 -5.51
CA ASP A 354 29.30 42.23 -5.20
C ASP A 354 29.65 42.21 -3.70
N ASP A 355 28.80 41.59 -2.88
CA ASP A 355 29.04 41.44 -1.44
C ASP A 355 29.95 40.24 -1.17
N VAL A 356 31.26 40.46 -1.30
CA VAL A 356 32.30 39.45 -1.03
C VAL A 356 32.23 38.91 0.40
N ASN A 357 31.88 39.74 1.38
CA ASN A 357 31.76 39.30 2.78
C ASN A 357 30.54 38.37 2.95
N GLY A 358 29.41 38.71 2.33
CA GLY A 358 28.23 37.86 2.27
C GLY A 358 28.50 36.52 1.58
N ILE A 359 29.23 36.54 0.46
CA ILE A 359 29.66 35.32 -0.25
C ILE A 359 30.52 34.43 0.66
N ASN A 360 31.58 35.00 1.25
CA ASN A 360 32.47 34.26 2.15
C ASN A 360 31.71 33.68 3.34
N LYS A 361 30.77 34.44 3.92
CA LYS A 361 29.93 33.95 5.01
C LYS A 361 29.09 32.74 4.57
N CYS A 362 28.42 32.81 3.42
CA CYS A 362 27.62 31.68 2.93
C CYS A 362 28.49 30.44 2.65
N LEU A 363 29.70 30.63 2.10
CA LEU A 363 30.66 29.56 1.85
C LEU A 363 31.16 28.92 3.16
N THR A 364 31.40 29.71 4.22
CA THR A 364 31.76 29.17 5.54
C THR A 364 30.60 28.42 6.21
N GLU A 365 29.36 28.78 5.90
CA GLU A 365 28.15 28.09 6.37
C GLU A 365 27.84 26.81 5.55
N GLY A 366 28.68 26.48 4.56
CA GLY A 366 28.61 25.21 3.83
C GLY A 366 27.69 25.21 2.61
N VAL A 367 27.33 26.39 2.07
CA VAL A 367 26.50 26.50 0.84
C VAL A 367 27.13 25.71 -0.31
N ASN A 368 26.31 25.03 -1.10
CA ASN A 368 26.77 24.51 -2.38
C ASN A 368 27.08 25.68 -3.34
N VAL A 369 28.38 25.96 -3.56
CA VAL A 369 28.84 27.03 -4.47
C VAL A 369 28.32 26.87 -5.91
N ASN A 370 28.03 25.63 -6.31
CA ASN A 370 27.52 25.26 -7.62
C ASN A 370 26.00 25.03 -7.62
N GLY A 371 25.33 25.33 -6.50
CA GLY A 371 23.88 25.27 -6.37
C GLY A 371 23.21 26.13 -7.44
N LYS A 372 22.16 25.58 -8.05
CA LYS A 372 21.40 26.26 -9.10
C LYS A 372 20.13 26.86 -8.52
N ASP A 373 19.77 28.05 -8.98
CA ASP A 373 18.45 28.62 -8.76
C ASP A 373 17.40 28.06 -9.75
N GLN A 374 16.16 28.53 -9.64
CA GLN A 374 15.03 28.11 -10.48
C GLN A 374 15.22 28.33 -12.00
N ASN A 375 16.18 29.16 -12.42
CA ASN A 375 16.52 29.37 -13.83
C ASN A 375 17.70 28.48 -14.28
N GLY A 376 18.17 27.60 -13.40
CA GLY A 376 19.39 26.83 -13.57
C GLY A 376 20.67 27.66 -13.37
N TRP A 377 20.57 28.91 -12.91
CA TRP A 377 21.72 29.78 -12.75
C TRP A 377 22.46 29.44 -11.47
N THR A 378 23.78 29.48 -11.52
CA THR A 378 24.62 29.46 -10.32
C THR A 378 24.93 30.88 -9.85
N ALA A 379 25.50 31.02 -8.65
CA ALA A 379 26.01 32.30 -8.17
C ALA A 379 27.03 32.93 -9.14
N LEU A 380 27.83 32.10 -9.82
CA LEU A 380 28.78 32.54 -10.84
C LEU A 380 28.07 33.12 -12.08
N HIS A 381 26.93 32.56 -12.50
CA HIS A 381 26.11 33.15 -13.57
C HIS A 381 25.61 34.54 -13.18
N ARG A 382 25.10 34.70 -11.95
CA ARG A 382 24.61 36.00 -11.44
C ARG A 382 25.72 37.05 -11.40
N ALA A 383 26.89 36.69 -10.87
CA ALA A 383 28.05 37.57 -10.81
C ALA A 383 28.53 37.95 -12.22
N ALA A 384 28.59 36.99 -13.13
CA ALA A 384 29.03 37.20 -14.50
C ALA A 384 28.07 38.10 -15.30
N PHE A 385 26.76 37.84 -15.20
CA PHE A 385 25.70 38.64 -15.81
C PHE A 385 25.62 40.07 -15.26
N LYS A 386 26.13 40.33 -14.05
CA LYS A 386 26.15 41.66 -13.43
C LYS A 386 27.51 42.35 -13.48
N GLY A 387 28.52 41.72 -14.09
CA GLY A 387 29.86 42.30 -14.20
C GLY A 387 30.60 42.38 -12.86
N ARG A 388 30.28 41.54 -11.88
CA ARG A 388 30.84 41.60 -10.52
C ARG A 388 32.15 40.83 -10.43
N ILE A 389 33.26 41.51 -10.75
CA ILE A 389 34.59 40.90 -10.88
C ILE A 389 35.08 40.25 -9.58
N GLU A 390 34.91 40.92 -8.44
CA GLU A 390 35.42 40.39 -7.17
C GLU A 390 34.61 39.18 -6.72
N SER A 391 33.28 39.20 -6.87
CA SER A 391 32.43 38.02 -6.68
C SER A 391 32.82 36.86 -7.60
N VAL A 392 33.11 37.12 -8.88
CA VAL A 392 33.58 36.09 -9.81
C VAL A 392 34.87 35.45 -9.31
N LYS A 393 35.87 36.26 -8.91
CA LYS A 393 37.14 35.73 -8.38
C LYS A 393 36.93 34.88 -7.14
N VAL A 394 36.18 35.39 -6.16
CA VAL A 394 35.94 34.73 -4.87
C VAL A 394 35.20 33.41 -5.07
N LEU A 395 34.16 33.38 -5.90
CA LEU A 395 33.42 32.15 -6.20
C LEU A 395 34.32 31.10 -6.87
N LEU A 396 35.16 31.52 -7.82
CA LEU A 396 36.10 30.61 -8.49
C LEU A 396 37.22 30.10 -7.57
N ASP A 397 37.70 30.94 -6.65
CA ASP A 397 38.67 30.55 -5.62
C ASP A 397 38.11 29.50 -4.67
N HIS A 398 36.79 29.50 -4.47
CA HIS A 398 36.07 28.52 -3.65
C HIS A 398 35.44 27.38 -4.47
N GLY A 399 35.94 27.12 -5.68
CA GLY A 399 35.58 25.92 -6.45
C GLY A 399 34.29 26.02 -7.28
N ALA A 400 33.80 27.22 -7.57
CA ALA A 400 32.74 27.39 -8.57
C ALA A 400 33.18 26.84 -9.93
N SER A 401 32.36 25.99 -10.53
CA SER A 401 32.63 25.44 -11.86
C SER A 401 32.30 26.46 -12.95
N VAL A 402 33.27 26.70 -13.83
CA VAL A 402 33.21 27.73 -14.88
C VAL A 402 32.28 27.38 -16.05
N ASP A 403 31.99 26.10 -16.25
CA ASP A 403 31.31 25.58 -17.45
C ASP A 403 29.92 25.00 -17.15
N ILE A 404 29.36 25.22 -15.95
CA ILE A 404 27.97 24.84 -15.67
C ILE A 404 27.05 25.61 -16.63
N VAL A 405 26.09 24.91 -17.23
CA VAL A 405 25.07 25.52 -18.08
C VAL A 405 23.77 25.75 -17.30
N ASP A 406 23.10 26.86 -17.58
CA ASP A 406 21.74 27.15 -17.13
C ASP A 406 20.67 26.40 -17.95
N ASN A 407 19.39 26.62 -17.62
CA ASN A 407 18.27 25.97 -18.31
C ASN A 407 18.15 26.36 -19.80
N SER A 408 18.84 27.43 -20.25
CA SER A 408 18.95 27.83 -21.65
C SER A 408 20.19 27.29 -22.34
N GLY A 409 21.01 26.48 -21.66
CA GLY A 409 22.29 26.00 -22.18
C GLY A 409 23.42 27.03 -22.13
N CYS A 410 23.23 28.17 -21.44
CA CYS A 410 24.23 29.23 -21.36
C CYS A 410 25.19 29.03 -20.17
N THR A 411 26.48 29.27 -20.39
CA THR A 411 27.50 29.28 -19.32
C THR A 411 27.64 30.68 -18.70
N PRO A 412 28.33 30.83 -17.55
CA PRO A 412 28.66 32.16 -17.01
C PRO A 412 29.42 33.03 -18.01
N LEU A 413 30.28 32.44 -18.84
CA LEU A 413 31.00 33.17 -19.89
C LEU A 413 30.04 33.73 -20.94
N HIS A 414 29.05 32.94 -21.39
CA HIS A 414 28.03 33.44 -22.33
C HIS A 414 27.32 34.66 -21.75
N ARG A 415 26.93 34.61 -20.45
CA ARG A 415 26.25 35.72 -19.77
C ARG A 415 27.14 36.97 -19.62
N ALA A 416 28.43 36.81 -19.36
CA ALA A 416 29.37 37.93 -19.31
C ALA A 416 29.55 38.62 -20.67
N VAL A 417 29.67 37.83 -21.75
CA VAL A 417 29.85 38.32 -23.12
C VAL A 417 28.57 38.99 -23.64
N GLU A 418 27.41 38.37 -23.38
CA GLU A 418 26.07 38.91 -23.70
C GLU A 418 25.89 40.34 -23.16
N MET A 419 26.40 40.59 -21.94
CA MET A 419 26.24 41.87 -21.25
C MET A 419 27.39 42.87 -21.45
N GLY A 420 28.43 42.53 -22.22
CA GLY A 420 29.53 43.48 -22.49
C GLY A 420 30.72 43.42 -21.52
N TYR A 421 30.74 42.51 -20.55
CA TYR A 421 31.72 42.53 -19.45
C TYR A 421 33.03 41.82 -19.80
N ALA A 422 33.85 42.48 -20.63
CA ALA A 422 35.12 41.95 -21.12
C ALA A 422 36.10 41.50 -20.01
N GLU A 423 36.22 42.26 -18.92
CA GLU A 423 37.11 41.92 -17.80
C GLU A 423 36.67 40.62 -17.11
N VAL A 424 35.38 40.45 -16.87
CA VAL A 424 34.83 39.19 -16.32
C VAL A 424 35.03 38.02 -17.28
N ALA A 425 34.76 38.23 -18.57
CA ALA A 425 34.99 37.21 -19.59
C ALA A 425 36.47 36.77 -19.63
N THR A 426 37.40 37.73 -19.50
CA THR A 426 38.84 37.45 -19.41
C THR A 426 39.18 36.59 -18.21
N VAL A 427 38.64 36.91 -17.03
CA VAL A 427 38.86 36.13 -15.81
C VAL A 427 38.32 34.70 -15.95
N LEU A 428 37.12 34.54 -16.52
CA LEU A 428 36.52 33.22 -16.75
C LEU A 428 37.35 32.37 -17.71
N VAL A 429 37.81 32.94 -18.84
CA VAL A 429 38.70 32.26 -19.80
C VAL A 429 40.04 31.90 -19.16
N ALA A 430 40.62 32.81 -18.37
CA ALA A 430 41.87 32.56 -17.64
C ALA A 430 41.72 31.43 -16.61
N ARG A 431 40.50 31.20 -16.10
CA ARG A 431 40.15 30.13 -15.17
C ARG A 431 39.63 28.86 -15.88
N GLY A 432 39.81 28.78 -17.20
CA GLY A 432 39.56 27.56 -17.98
C GLY A 432 38.18 27.46 -18.64
N ALA A 433 37.38 28.53 -18.67
CA ALA A 433 36.09 28.50 -19.35
C ALA A 433 36.24 28.22 -20.85
N ARG A 434 35.41 27.33 -21.39
CA ARG A 434 35.49 26.92 -22.80
C ARG A 434 34.93 27.98 -23.75
N ALA A 435 35.80 28.85 -24.25
CA ALA A 435 35.46 29.84 -25.27
C ALA A 435 35.59 29.27 -26.69
N SER A 436 34.52 28.69 -27.25
CA SER A 436 34.46 28.44 -28.69
C SER A 436 33.60 29.49 -29.39
N ILE A 437 34.12 30.07 -30.48
CA ILE A 437 33.43 31.10 -31.28
C ILE A 437 32.03 30.61 -31.71
N LYS A 438 31.90 29.31 -32.06
CA LYS A 438 30.63 28.71 -32.44
C LYS A 438 29.62 28.68 -31.27
N SER A 439 30.07 28.32 -30.07
CA SER A 439 29.25 28.32 -28.84
C SER A 439 28.83 29.74 -28.42
N LEU A 440 29.65 30.76 -28.68
CA LEU A 440 29.32 32.15 -28.38
C LEU A 440 28.36 32.76 -29.42
N ILE A 441 28.51 32.39 -30.69
CA ILE A 441 27.70 32.93 -31.80
C ILE A 441 26.32 32.28 -31.91
N ASP A 442 26.18 30.97 -31.68
CA ASP A 442 24.89 30.26 -31.79
C ASP A 442 23.83 30.80 -30.81
N HIS A 443 24.23 31.51 -29.74
CA HIS A 443 23.34 32.09 -28.72
C HIS A 443 23.27 33.63 -28.73
N MET A 444 24.13 34.34 -29.47
CA MET A 444 24.11 35.82 -29.58
C MET A 444 23.23 36.26 -30.76
N VAL A 445 21.94 36.48 -30.53
CA VAL A 445 21.06 37.13 -31.52
C VAL A 445 21.13 38.66 -31.31
N PHE A 446 21.90 39.33 -32.20
CA PHE A 446 22.17 40.79 -32.37
C PHE A 446 23.25 41.47 -31.51
N ASP A 447 24.45 41.65 -32.07
CA ASP A 447 25.07 42.94 -32.48
C ASP A 447 26.53 42.65 -32.93
N LEU A 448 26.79 42.78 -34.23
CA LEU A 448 28.07 42.40 -34.84
C LEU A 448 29.23 43.33 -34.42
N ASP A 449 28.94 44.51 -33.86
CA ASP A 449 29.96 45.47 -33.44
C ASP A 449 30.55 45.14 -32.05
N CYS A 450 29.84 44.39 -31.19
CA CYS A 450 30.36 43.95 -29.90
C CYS A 450 31.49 42.89 -30.07
N VAL A 451 31.39 42.03 -31.09
CA VAL A 451 32.37 40.97 -31.42
C VAL A 451 33.75 41.54 -31.82
N LYS A 452 33.81 42.77 -32.34
CA LYS A 452 35.08 43.42 -32.72
C LYS A 452 35.99 43.69 -31.51
N ASN A 453 35.41 44.00 -30.33
CA ASN A 453 36.18 44.21 -29.10
C ASN A 453 36.71 42.89 -28.50
N TYR A 454 36.04 41.77 -28.76
CA TYR A 454 36.37 40.46 -28.21
C TYR A 454 37.38 39.64 -29.02
N ARG A 455 37.79 40.11 -30.21
CA ARG A 455 38.93 39.50 -30.94
C ARG A 455 40.22 39.46 -30.11
N SER A 456 40.37 40.36 -29.14
CA SER A 456 41.49 40.38 -28.20
C SER A 456 41.48 39.23 -27.17
N LEU A 457 40.32 38.63 -26.88
CA LEU A 457 40.18 37.46 -26.00
C LEU A 457 40.44 36.14 -26.71
N VAL A 458 40.45 36.16 -28.05
CA VAL A 458 40.68 34.98 -28.88
C VAL A 458 42.05 35.10 -29.53
N ASN A 459 43.11 34.81 -28.78
CA ASN A 459 44.35 34.36 -29.42
C ASN A 459 44.17 32.92 -29.88
N PRO A 460 44.61 32.55 -31.09
CA PRO A 460 44.56 31.17 -31.52
C PRO A 460 45.54 30.36 -30.66
N LEU A 461 45.00 29.51 -29.79
CA LEU A 461 45.74 28.38 -29.24
C LEU A 461 46.15 27.51 -30.44
N CYS A 462 47.40 27.68 -30.88
CA CYS A 462 48.09 26.75 -31.77
C CYS A 462 48.57 25.55 -30.98
#